data_AF-A0AAU1H343-F1
#
_entry.id   AF-A0AAU1H343-F1
#
_cell.length_a   1.000
_cell.length_b   1.000
_cell.length_c   1.000
_cell.angle_alpha   90.00
_cell.angle_beta   90.00
_cell.angle_gamma   90.00
#
_symmetry.space_group_name_H-M   'P 1'
#
loop_
_entity.id
_entity.type
_entity.pdbx_description
1 polymer ?
#
loop_
_entity_poly.entity_id
_entity_poly.type
_entity_poly.pdbx_seq_one_letter_code
_entity_poly.pdbx_strand_id
1 'polypeptide(L)'
;MNKRHIVGYVLTCITSVAVGAVIGTSTSAESATATKTVAAPKPSTTVTKTVAAPTPSESSTPAPKGDWSPTEWARQFQAYTAKDGTAQQKSAVSHVFKMKGLDGNADDWNAWEVKIYTDYRGEEYEHSSEAELIVDALTDWQESEKRDVHVSVYNSNGADEGSGNL
;
A
#
# COMPACT_ATOMS: atom_id res chain seq x y z
N MET A 1 -34.98 5.35 24.75
CA MET A 1 -34.61 6.18 25.94
C MET A 1 -33.14 5.92 26.23
N ASN A 2 -32.29 6.92 25.94
CA ASN A 2 -30.85 6.88 26.16
C ASN A 2 -30.53 7.21 27.62
N LYS A 3 -29.65 6.42 28.26
CA LYS A 3 -28.88 6.86 29.42
C LYS A 3 -27.44 6.34 29.30
N ARG A 4 -26.55 7.28 28.97
CA ARG A 4 -25.09 7.20 29.11
C ARG A 4 -24.72 7.62 30.53
N HIS A 5 -23.82 6.90 31.19
CA HIS A 5 -22.90 7.38 32.25
C HIS A 5 -21.73 6.37 32.27
N ILE A 6 -20.53 6.65 31.74
CA ILE A 6 -19.44 7.53 32.24
C ILE A 6 -19.06 7.21 33.69
N VAL A 7 -18.00 6.43 33.89
CA VAL A 7 -16.93 6.49 34.93
C VAL A 7 -15.86 5.48 34.42
N GLY A 8 -14.59 5.75 34.14
CA GLY A 8 -13.61 6.65 34.75
C GLY A 8 -12.44 5.78 35.21
N TYR A 9 -11.35 5.69 34.45
CA TYR A 9 -10.06 5.23 34.99
C TYR A 9 -8.91 5.95 34.28
N VAL A 10 -8.39 6.94 34.99
CA VAL A 10 -7.08 7.54 34.76
C VAL A 10 -6.07 6.64 35.46
N LEU A 11 -5.08 6.11 34.75
CA LEU A 11 -3.83 5.70 35.38
C LEU A 11 -2.65 6.01 34.46
N THR A 12 -1.90 7.01 34.90
CA THR A 12 -0.59 7.50 34.44
C THR A 12 0.54 6.50 34.67
N CYS A 13 1.53 6.44 33.77
CA CYS A 13 2.95 6.78 34.01
C CYS A 13 3.91 6.16 32.96
N ILE A 14 4.45 7.03 32.12
CA ILE A 14 5.87 7.25 31.78
C ILE A 14 6.83 6.05 32.00
N THR A 15 7.53 5.64 30.93
CA THR A 15 9.01 5.61 30.90
C THR A 15 9.51 5.49 29.47
N SER A 16 10.28 6.49 29.03
CA SER A 16 11.06 6.49 27.80
C SER A 16 12.30 5.63 27.97
N VAL A 17 12.63 4.82 26.98
CA VAL A 17 13.99 4.28 26.80
C VAL A 17 14.49 4.72 25.44
N ALA A 18 15.40 5.69 25.47
CA ALA A 18 16.27 6.01 24.36
C ALA A 18 17.42 5.00 24.36
N VAL A 19 17.64 4.31 23.25
CA VAL A 19 18.92 3.66 22.96
C VAL A 19 19.41 4.24 21.65
N GLY A 20 20.43 5.11 21.76
CA GLY A 20 21.26 5.50 20.64
C GLY A 20 22.32 4.43 20.38
N ALA A 21 22.65 4.24 19.10
CA ALA A 21 23.92 3.69 18.69
C ALA A 21 24.41 4.49 17.47
N VAL A 22 25.48 5.24 17.70
CA VAL A 22 26.25 5.99 16.72
C VAL A 22 27.36 5.06 16.25
N ILE A 23 27.47 4.80 14.95
CA ILE A 23 28.72 4.38 14.31
C ILE A 23 28.83 5.18 13.02
N GLY A 24 29.76 6.13 13.01
CA GLY A 24 30.16 6.85 11.80
C GLY A 24 31.35 6.16 11.14
N THR A 25 31.44 6.28 9.82
CA THR A 25 32.71 6.43 9.10
C THR A 25 32.51 7.38 7.93
N SER A 26 33.25 8.48 7.98
CA SER A 26 33.37 9.52 6.98
C SER A 26 34.14 9.02 5.74
N THR A 27 33.74 9.46 4.55
CA THR A 27 34.71 9.95 3.56
C THR A 27 34.00 10.82 2.52
N SER A 28 34.39 12.09 2.47
CA SER A 28 34.18 12.98 1.35
C SER A 28 35.39 12.87 0.43
N ALA A 29 35.19 12.74 -0.88
CA ALA A 29 36.14 13.26 -1.86
C ALA A 29 35.49 13.43 -3.24
N GLU A 30 35.67 14.64 -3.74
CA GLU A 30 35.24 15.27 -4.97
C GLU A 30 36.25 15.05 -6.13
N SER A 31 35.85 15.50 -7.33
CA SER A 31 36.63 15.77 -8.56
C SER A 31 36.75 14.61 -9.56
N ALA A 32 36.22 14.65 -10.80
CA ALA A 32 36.14 15.64 -11.88
C ALA A 32 37.23 15.47 -12.96
N THR A 33 36.74 15.42 -14.22
CA THR A 33 37.34 15.87 -15.49
C THR A 33 38.15 14.89 -16.33
N ALA A 34 37.65 14.60 -17.54
CA ALA A 34 38.36 14.88 -18.80
C ALA A 34 37.44 14.79 -20.04
N THR A 35 37.28 15.94 -20.67
CA THR A 35 36.57 16.29 -21.90
C THR A 35 37.36 15.91 -23.16
N LYS A 36 36.71 15.49 -24.27
CA LYS A 36 36.85 16.16 -25.60
C LYS A 36 35.95 15.60 -26.71
N THR A 37 35.20 16.54 -27.26
CA THR A 37 34.32 16.56 -28.45
C THR A 37 35.11 16.64 -29.78
N VAL A 38 34.37 16.46 -30.90
CA VAL A 38 34.49 17.05 -32.28
C VAL A 38 34.64 15.94 -33.34
N ALA A 39 33.90 15.82 -34.46
CA ALA A 39 32.74 16.53 -35.03
C ALA A 39 32.17 15.72 -36.22
N ALA A 40 30.91 16.00 -36.60
CA ALA A 40 30.25 15.63 -37.86
C ALA A 40 30.70 16.55 -39.03
N PRO A 41 30.36 16.35 -40.34
CA PRO A 41 28.96 16.51 -40.83
C PRO A 41 28.50 15.78 -42.15
N LYS A 42 27.16 15.57 -42.24
CA LYS A 42 26.21 15.66 -43.41
C LYS A 42 26.28 14.69 -44.63
N PRO A 43 25.21 14.55 -45.48
CA PRO A 43 23.77 14.91 -45.32
C PRO A 43 22.71 13.85 -45.81
N SER A 44 21.45 14.09 -45.40
CA SER A 44 20.12 13.79 -45.99
C SER A 44 19.82 12.48 -46.76
N THR A 45 18.73 11.80 -46.38
CA THR A 45 17.42 11.87 -47.10
C THR A 45 16.25 11.42 -46.21
N THR A 46 15.20 12.23 -46.24
CA THR A 46 13.88 12.15 -45.62
C THR A 46 13.08 10.89 -45.94
N VAL A 47 12.48 10.23 -44.93
CA VAL A 47 11.17 9.56 -45.04
C VAL A 47 10.37 9.75 -43.74
N THR A 48 9.37 10.63 -43.84
CA THR A 48 8.06 10.68 -43.19
C THR A 48 7.85 10.01 -41.83
N LYS A 49 7.80 10.88 -40.82
CA LYS A 49 7.19 10.69 -39.50
C LYS A 49 5.68 10.50 -39.63
N THR A 50 5.18 9.31 -39.36
CA THR A 50 3.79 9.12 -38.91
C THR A 50 3.85 8.67 -37.45
N VAL A 51 3.77 9.64 -36.56
CA VAL A 51 3.42 9.43 -35.16
C VAL A 51 1.98 8.94 -35.16
N ALA A 52 1.80 7.62 -35.04
CA ALA A 52 0.54 7.11 -34.54
C ALA A 52 0.42 7.63 -33.10
N ALA A 53 -0.54 8.52 -32.91
CA ALA A 53 -0.87 9.11 -31.63
C ALA A 53 -1.01 8.01 -30.57
N PRO A 54 -0.60 8.25 -29.31
CA PRO A 54 -1.02 7.40 -28.22
C PRO A 54 -2.55 7.43 -28.23
N THR A 55 -3.16 6.27 -28.47
CA THR A 55 -4.52 6.02 -28.07
C THR A 55 -4.64 6.55 -26.65
N PRO A 56 -5.61 7.42 -26.32
CA PRO A 56 -5.82 7.79 -24.95
C PRO A 56 -6.10 6.48 -24.22
N SER A 57 -5.11 6.01 -23.45
CA SER A 57 -5.35 5.04 -22.41
C SER A 57 -6.46 5.67 -21.61
N GLU A 58 -7.63 5.06 -21.72
CA GLU A 58 -8.80 5.36 -20.93
C GLU A 58 -8.28 5.64 -19.53
N SER A 59 -8.31 6.92 -19.17
CA SER A 59 -8.17 7.34 -17.80
C SER A 59 -9.32 6.60 -17.14
N SER A 60 -9.03 5.44 -16.56
CA SER A 60 -9.91 4.79 -15.62
C SER A 60 -10.00 5.77 -14.47
N THR A 61 -10.91 6.73 -14.63
CA THR A 61 -11.56 7.39 -13.51
C THR A 61 -11.87 6.24 -12.56
N PRO A 62 -11.29 6.23 -11.35
CA PRO A 62 -11.58 5.16 -10.41
C PRO A 62 -13.10 5.07 -10.33
N ALA A 63 -13.64 3.89 -10.64
CA ALA A 63 -15.05 3.63 -10.43
C ALA A 63 -15.38 4.08 -9.00
N PRO A 64 -16.57 4.66 -8.74
CA PRO A 64 -16.91 5.08 -7.39
C PRO A 64 -16.63 3.91 -6.45
N LYS A 65 -15.75 4.12 -5.46
CA LYS A 65 -15.26 3.09 -4.52
C LYS A 65 -16.37 2.63 -3.56
N GLY A 66 -17.64 2.70 -3.97
CA GLY A 66 -18.80 2.44 -3.14
C GLY A 66 -19.36 1.02 -3.31
N ASP A 67 -19.75 0.62 -4.51
CA ASP A 67 -20.50 -0.62 -4.69
C ASP A 67 -19.66 -1.83 -5.12
N TRP A 68 -18.37 -1.86 -4.79
CA TRP A 68 -17.51 -2.97 -5.19
C TRP A 68 -17.84 -4.24 -4.41
N SER A 69 -17.95 -5.35 -5.13
CA SER A 69 -17.97 -6.67 -4.51
C SER A 69 -16.67 -6.95 -3.75
N PRO A 70 -16.66 -7.90 -2.80
CA PRO A 70 -15.46 -8.28 -2.05
C PRO A 70 -14.22 -8.60 -2.90
N THR A 71 -14.43 -9.14 -4.10
CA THR A 71 -13.34 -9.47 -5.04
C THR A 71 -12.92 -8.26 -5.88
N GLU A 72 -13.85 -7.35 -6.19
CA GLU A 72 -13.49 -6.09 -6.85
C GLU A 72 -12.66 -5.19 -5.93
N TRP A 73 -12.99 -5.13 -4.63
CA TRP A 73 -12.14 -4.47 -3.63
C TRP A 73 -10.71 -5.00 -3.65
N ALA A 74 -10.55 -6.34 -3.57
CA ALA A 74 -9.25 -6.98 -3.64
C ALA A 74 -8.50 -6.64 -4.94
N ARG A 75 -9.20 -6.66 -6.09
CA ARG A 75 -8.59 -6.32 -7.39
C ARG A 75 -8.12 -4.86 -7.43
N GLN A 76 -8.89 -3.93 -6.88
CA GLN A 76 -8.53 -2.51 -6.86
C GLN A 76 -7.37 -2.24 -5.90
N PHE A 77 -7.35 -2.92 -4.76
CA PHE A 77 -6.23 -2.88 -3.83
C PHE A 77 -4.94 -3.39 -4.50
N GLN A 78 -4.99 -4.56 -5.13
CA GLN A 78 -3.87 -5.10 -5.90
C GLN A 78 -3.40 -4.14 -6.99
N ALA A 79 -4.33 -3.53 -7.74
CA ALA A 79 -3.99 -2.61 -8.82
C ALA A 79 -3.27 -1.35 -8.30
N TYR A 80 -3.71 -0.81 -7.16
CA TYR A 80 -3.04 0.31 -6.51
C TYR A 80 -1.63 -0.08 -6.05
N THR A 81 -1.49 -1.15 -5.27
CA THR A 81 -0.18 -1.59 -4.75
C THR A 81 0.77 -1.99 -5.87
N ALA A 82 0.28 -2.58 -6.95
CA ALA A 82 1.09 -2.90 -8.14
C ALA A 82 1.69 -1.66 -8.80
N LYS A 83 1.03 -0.50 -8.70
CA LYS A 83 1.52 0.76 -9.23
C LYS A 83 2.47 1.45 -8.24
N ASP A 84 2.02 1.64 -7.00
CA ASP A 84 2.63 2.60 -6.07
C ASP A 84 3.37 1.94 -4.88
N GLY A 85 3.18 0.63 -4.64
CA GLY A 85 3.77 -0.09 -3.51
C GLY A 85 5.25 -0.51 -3.67
N THR A 86 5.86 -0.92 -2.55
CA THR A 86 7.21 -1.51 -2.52
C THR A 86 7.21 -2.92 -3.14
N ALA A 87 8.40 -3.46 -3.46
CA ALA A 87 8.50 -4.82 -4.01
C ALA A 87 7.91 -5.89 -3.08
N GLN A 88 8.04 -5.69 -1.76
CA GLN A 88 7.56 -6.62 -0.74
C GLN A 88 6.04 -6.51 -0.58
N GLN A 89 5.51 -5.28 -0.50
CA GLN A 89 4.06 -5.03 -0.50
C GLN A 89 3.41 -5.60 -1.78
N LYS A 90 4.03 -5.43 -2.95
CA LYS A 90 3.54 -6.00 -4.22
C LYS A 90 3.46 -7.51 -4.18
N SER A 91 4.49 -8.18 -3.67
CA SER A 91 4.49 -9.63 -3.51
C SER A 91 3.36 -10.06 -2.58
N ALA A 92 3.27 -9.43 -1.40
CA ALA A 92 2.30 -9.84 -0.39
C ALA A 92 0.83 -9.58 -0.82
N VAL A 93 0.55 -8.38 -1.36
CA VAL A 93 -0.80 -8.00 -1.81
C VAL A 93 -1.26 -8.82 -3.01
N SER A 94 -0.37 -9.37 -3.83
CA SER A 94 -0.74 -10.25 -4.95
C SER A 94 -1.52 -11.51 -4.52
N HIS A 95 -1.36 -11.92 -3.26
CA HIS A 95 -2.05 -13.06 -2.66
C HIS A 95 -3.49 -12.73 -2.19
N VAL A 96 -3.86 -11.44 -2.12
CA VAL A 96 -5.17 -11.00 -1.60
C VAL A 96 -6.27 -11.25 -2.63
N PHE A 97 -7.13 -12.24 -2.43
CA PHE A 97 -8.20 -12.54 -3.40
C PHE A 97 -9.57 -11.98 -3.02
N LYS A 98 -9.73 -11.51 -1.77
CA LYS A 98 -11.02 -11.04 -1.25
C LYS A 98 -10.87 -10.11 -0.05
N MET A 99 -11.65 -9.04 -0.03
CA MET A 99 -11.74 -8.11 1.09
C MET A 99 -13.20 -7.93 1.51
N LYS A 100 -13.47 -7.93 2.82
CA LYS A 100 -14.82 -7.76 3.40
C LYS A 100 -14.79 -6.67 4.46
N GLY A 101 -15.98 -6.17 4.81
CA GLY A 101 -16.15 -5.17 5.87
C GLY A 101 -16.06 -3.73 5.36
N LEU A 102 -15.74 -3.55 4.08
CA LEU A 102 -15.75 -2.28 3.37
C LEU A 102 -17.18 -1.95 2.97
N ASP A 103 -17.76 -0.93 3.57
CA ASP A 103 -19.09 -0.42 3.27
C ASP A 103 -19.03 0.80 2.33
N GLY A 104 -19.99 0.82 1.43
CA GLY A 104 -19.83 1.37 0.10
C GLY A 104 -19.93 2.88 -0.09
N ASN A 105 -19.19 3.69 0.68
CA ASN A 105 -18.99 5.09 0.32
C ASN A 105 -17.50 5.39 0.18
N ALA A 106 -17.13 5.87 -1.01
CA ALA A 106 -15.75 6.11 -1.42
C ALA A 106 -15.00 7.15 -0.57
N ASP A 107 -15.75 7.99 0.13
CA ASP A 107 -15.26 9.11 0.93
C ASP A 107 -15.35 8.85 2.45
N ASP A 108 -16.01 7.75 2.86
CA ASP A 108 -16.21 7.36 4.25
C ASP A 108 -16.29 5.83 4.33
N TRP A 109 -15.14 5.17 4.47
CA TRP A 109 -15.13 3.80 4.98
C TRP A 109 -15.64 3.87 6.43
N ASN A 110 -16.91 3.59 6.63
CA ASN A 110 -17.50 3.46 7.97
C ASN A 110 -17.34 2.01 8.46
N ALA A 111 -16.22 1.40 8.09
CA ALA A 111 -15.82 0.06 8.44
C ALA A 111 -15.10 0.11 9.79
N TRP A 112 -15.64 -0.56 10.79
CA TRP A 112 -14.94 -0.78 12.06
C TRP A 112 -13.96 -1.97 11.97
N GLU A 113 -14.19 -2.87 11.01
CA GLU A 113 -13.34 -4.04 10.75
C GLU A 113 -13.29 -4.36 9.25
N VAL A 114 -12.08 -4.58 8.73
CA VAL A 114 -11.80 -5.07 7.38
C VAL A 114 -11.17 -6.45 7.50
N LYS A 115 -11.73 -7.42 6.79
CA LYS A 115 -11.20 -8.78 6.72
C LYS A 115 -10.61 -9.04 5.34
N ILE A 116 -9.32 -9.31 5.28
CA ILE A 116 -8.57 -9.61 4.06
C ILE A 116 -8.32 -11.10 4.00
N TYR A 117 -8.59 -11.73 2.86
CA TYR A 117 -8.34 -13.16 2.65
C TYR A 117 -7.29 -13.33 1.56
N THR A 118 -6.32 -14.19 1.86
CA THR A 118 -5.16 -14.48 1.04
C THR A 118 -5.13 -15.96 0.64
N ASP A 119 -4.49 -16.28 -0.48
CA ASP A 119 -4.29 -17.67 -0.90
C ASP A 119 -3.07 -18.35 -0.24
N TYR A 120 -2.48 -17.73 0.79
CA TYR A 120 -1.46 -18.35 1.62
C TYR A 120 -1.94 -19.70 2.17
N ARG A 121 -0.99 -20.61 2.33
CA ARG A 121 -1.19 -21.95 2.89
C ARG A 121 -0.28 -22.09 4.09
N GLY A 122 -0.77 -22.71 5.14
CA GLY A 122 0.01 -22.90 6.35
C GLY A 122 -0.89 -23.00 7.58
N GLU A 123 -0.23 -22.99 8.72
CA GLU A 123 -0.85 -22.84 10.03
C GLU A 123 -1.13 -21.36 10.35
N GLU A 124 -1.72 -21.10 11.51
CA GLU A 124 -1.96 -19.75 12.00
C GLU A 124 -0.62 -18.99 12.19
N TYR A 125 -0.58 -17.71 11.78
CA TYR A 125 0.58 -16.81 11.88
C TYR A 125 1.83 -17.19 11.06
N GLU A 126 1.77 -18.20 10.18
CA GLU A 126 2.91 -18.65 9.38
C GLU A 126 3.40 -17.56 8.39
N HIS A 127 2.49 -16.72 7.89
CA HIS A 127 2.73 -15.61 6.95
C HIS A 127 2.50 -14.24 7.60
N SER A 128 2.85 -14.12 8.88
CA SER A 128 2.62 -12.90 9.66
C SER A 128 3.41 -11.68 9.19
N SER A 129 4.59 -11.89 8.61
CA SER A 129 5.37 -10.80 8.01
C SER A 129 4.70 -10.24 6.75
N GLU A 130 4.13 -11.12 5.93
CA GLU A 130 3.36 -10.75 4.75
C GLU A 130 2.04 -10.09 5.13
N ALA A 131 1.38 -10.54 6.20
CA ALA A 131 0.19 -9.91 6.73
C ALA A 131 0.45 -8.45 7.16
N GLU A 132 1.59 -8.18 7.81
CA GLU A 132 2.00 -6.81 8.17
C GLU A 132 2.18 -5.94 6.92
N LEU A 133 2.85 -6.44 5.89
CA LEU A 133 3.03 -5.73 4.61
C LEU A 133 1.70 -5.44 3.90
N ILE A 134 0.71 -6.35 4.02
CA ILE A 134 -0.62 -6.15 3.46
C ILE A 134 -1.35 -5.02 4.20
N VAL A 135 -1.28 -4.99 5.53
CA VAL A 135 -1.90 -3.92 6.34
C VAL A 135 -1.25 -2.57 6.05
N ASP A 136 0.08 -2.53 5.97
CA ASP A 136 0.85 -1.33 5.63
C ASP A 136 0.44 -0.78 4.24
N ALA A 137 0.40 -1.64 3.22
CA ALA A 137 -0.07 -1.25 1.89
C ALA A 137 -1.54 -0.78 1.87
N LEU A 138 -2.41 -1.36 2.70
CA LEU A 138 -3.79 -0.92 2.83
C LEU A 138 -3.88 0.48 3.45
N THR A 139 -2.99 0.79 4.39
CA THR A 139 -2.86 2.11 5.01
C THR A 139 -2.47 3.16 3.96
N ASP A 140 -1.49 2.86 3.11
CA ASP A 140 -1.08 3.72 2.00
C ASP A 140 -2.24 3.98 1.01
N TRP A 141 -3.01 2.93 0.68
CA TRP A 141 -4.11 3.05 -0.26
C TRP A 141 -5.25 3.94 0.25
N GLN A 142 -5.48 3.94 1.55
CA GLN A 142 -6.68 4.53 2.10
C GLN A 142 -6.65 6.04 2.29
N GLU A 143 -5.47 6.69 2.22
CA GLU A 143 -5.30 8.15 2.37
C GLU A 143 -6.20 8.79 3.47
N SER A 144 -6.57 8.04 4.51
CA SER A 144 -7.65 8.45 5.41
C SER A 144 -7.11 8.80 6.78
N GLU A 145 -7.38 10.02 7.25
CA GLU A 145 -7.12 10.50 8.62
C GLU A 145 -7.86 9.69 9.71
N LYS A 146 -8.77 8.77 9.34
CA LYS A 146 -9.56 7.96 10.29
C LYS A 146 -8.84 6.67 10.63
N ARG A 147 -8.22 6.67 11.81
CA ARG A 147 -7.34 5.60 12.31
C ARG A 147 -8.03 4.51 13.16
N ASP A 148 -9.33 4.32 12.94
CA ASP A 148 -10.19 3.49 13.80
C ASP A 148 -10.67 2.20 13.10
N VAL A 149 -10.04 1.84 11.97
CA VAL A 149 -10.38 0.63 11.21
C VAL A 149 -9.46 -0.50 11.63
N HIS A 150 -10.04 -1.53 12.26
CA HIS A 150 -9.29 -2.77 12.54
C HIS A 150 -9.17 -3.59 11.25
N VAL A 151 -7.99 -4.13 10.98
CA VAL A 151 -7.74 -4.99 9.81
C VAL A 151 -7.27 -6.34 10.30
N SER A 152 -7.88 -7.41 9.79
CA SER A 152 -7.43 -8.79 10.02
C SER A 152 -7.15 -9.48 8.68
N VAL A 153 -6.03 -10.18 8.60
CA VAL A 153 -5.58 -10.93 7.42
C VAL A 153 -5.70 -12.42 7.71
N TYR A 154 -6.31 -13.16 6.79
CA TYR A 154 -6.53 -14.59 6.91
C TYR A 154 -5.95 -15.33 5.71
N ASN A 155 -5.51 -16.56 5.93
CA ASN A 155 -5.07 -17.46 4.87
C ASN A 155 -6.23 -18.21 4.18
N SER A 156 -5.89 -19.09 3.24
CA SER A 156 -6.87 -19.84 2.44
C SER A 156 -7.73 -20.81 3.26
N ASN A 157 -7.25 -21.22 4.43
CA ASN A 157 -8.00 -22.05 5.39
C ASN A 157 -8.88 -21.20 6.32
N GLY A 158 -8.74 -19.87 6.28
CA GLY A 158 -9.40 -18.94 7.18
C GLY A 158 -8.72 -18.82 8.56
N ALA A 159 -7.47 -19.29 8.71
CA ALA A 159 -6.68 -19.04 9.92
C ALA A 159 -6.13 -17.62 9.91
N ASP A 160 -5.95 -17.03 11.08
CA ASP A 160 -5.40 -15.68 11.26
C ASP A 160 -3.92 -15.67 10.87
N GLU A 161 -3.53 -14.68 10.08
CA GLU A 161 -2.13 -14.43 9.73
C GLU A 161 -1.60 -13.17 10.42
N GLY A 162 -2.49 -12.27 10.82
CA GLY A 162 -2.12 -11.06 11.53
C GLY A 162 -3.20 -10.00 11.46
N SER A 163 -3.02 -8.97 12.26
CA SER A 163 -3.93 -7.83 12.31
C SER A 163 -3.20 -6.52 12.53
N GLY A 164 -3.87 -5.41 12.21
CA GLY A 164 -3.38 -4.07 12.49
C GLY A 164 -4.51 -3.06 12.48
N ASN A 165 -4.17 -1.78 12.58
CA ASN A 165 -5.13 -0.70 12.50
C ASN A 165 -4.61 0.33 11.49
N LEU A 166 -5.50 0.86 10.66
CA LEU A 166 -5.20 1.96 9.73
C LEU A 166 -5.09 3.27 10.52
#